data_AF-A0A1C4E221-F1
#
_entry.id   AF-A0A1C4E221-F1
#
_cell.length_a   1.000
_cell.length_b   1.000
_cell.length_c   1.000
_cell.angle_alpha   90.00
_cell.angle_beta   90.00
_cell.angle_gamma   90.00
#
_symmetry.space_group_name_H-M   'P 1'
#
loop_
_entity.id
_entity.type
_entity.pdbx_description
1 polymer ?
#
loop_
_entity_poly.entity_id
_entity_poly.type
_entity_poly.pdbx_seq_one_letter_code
_entity_poly.pdbx_strand_id
1 'polypeptide(L)' 'MIQWLSYFLKRFRYVIGFLFGLIVCIITIRLSILGITSYLYYDPKRYEGPIHIPVVGNYIIGVGAMALSFRRS' A
#
# COMPACT_ATOMS: atom_id res chain seq x y z
N MET A 1 -16.91 -21.26 -14.10
CA MET A 1 -16.72 -20.46 -12.86
C MET A 1 -15.45 -19.61 -12.88
N ILE A 2 -14.28 -20.13 -13.26
CA ILE A 2 -13.00 -19.37 -13.30
C ILE A 2 -13.01 -18.17 -14.27
N GLN A 3 -13.67 -18.27 -15.42
CA GLN A 3 -13.78 -17.16 -16.37
C GLN A 3 -14.59 -15.99 -15.80
N TRP A 4 -15.69 -16.27 -15.11
CA TRP A 4 -16.52 -15.25 -14.46
C TRP A 4 -15.75 -14.50 -13.37
N LEU A 5 -14.95 -15.22 -12.58
CA LEU A 5 -14.09 -14.62 -11.55
C LEU A 5 -13.00 -13.72 -12.15
N SER A 6 -12.40 -14.12 -13.28
CA SER A 6 -11.44 -13.26 -14.01
C SER A 6 -12.09 -11.99 -14.56
N TYR A 7 -13.32 -12.07 -15.07
CA TYR A 7 -14.06 -10.89 -15.53
C TYR A 7 -14.42 -9.96 -14.38
N PHE A 8 -14.84 -10.52 -13.24
CA PHE A 8 -15.14 -9.77 -12.03
C PHE A 8 -13.88 -9.05 -11.49
N LEU A 9 -12.76 -9.78 -11.38
CA LEU A 9 -11.48 -9.20 -10.95
C LEU A 9 -10.98 -8.09 -11.88
N LYS A 10 -11.12 -8.26 -13.21
CA LYS A 10 -10.80 -7.19 -14.17
C LYS A 10 -11.70 -5.97 -13.99
N ARG A 11 -12.99 -6.17 -13.76
CA ARG A 11 -13.98 -5.11 -13.58
C ARG A 11 -13.83 -4.37 -12.24
N PHE A 12 -13.33 -5.01 -11.19
CA PHE A 12 -13.16 -4.37 -9.88
C PHE A 12 -11.71 -4.02 -9.54
N ARG A 13 -10.76 -4.26 -10.44
CA ARG A 13 -9.33 -4.00 -10.22
C ARG A 13 -9.04 -2.58 -9.73
N TYR A 14 -9.71 -1.58 -10.29
CA TYR A 14 -9.54 -0.17 -9.89
C TYR A 14 -10.11 0.10 -8.49
N VAL A 15 -11.25 -0.51 -8.15
CA VAL A 15 -11.88 -0.37 -6.82
C VAL A 15 -10.99 -1.01 -5.76
N ILE A 16 -10.45 -2.19 -6.04
CA ILE A 16 -9.56 -2.94 -5.12
C ILE A 16 -8.28 -2.14 -4.88
N GLY A 17 -7.65 -1.61 -5.95
CA GLY A 17 -6.43 -0.82 -5.81
C GLY A 17 -6.66 0.52 -5.11
N PHE A 18 -7.81 1.17 -5.33
CA PHE A 18 -8.21 2.37 -4.61
C PHE A 18 -8.44 2.10 -3.11
N LEU A 19 -9.19 1.05 -2.77
CA LEU A 19 -9.42 0.65 -1.38
C LEU A 19 -8.12 0.28 -0.67
N PHE A 20 -7.23 -0.43 -1.36
CA PHE A 20 -5.92 -0.78 -0.82
C PHE A 20 -5.10 0.48 -0.49
N GLY A 21 -5.00 1.43 -1.42
CA GLY A 21 -4.30 2.69 -1.17
C GLY A 21 -4.96 3.54 -0.08
N LEU A 22 -6.29 3.53 0.03
CA LEU A 22 -7.04 4.21 1.09
C LEU A 22 -6.67 3.65 2.48
N ILE A 23 -6.65 2.32 2.62
CA ILE A 23 -6.29 1.65 3.86
C ILE A 23 -4.87 2.01 4.26
N VAL A 24 -3.92 1.98 3.31
CA VAL A 24 -2.52 2.36 3.56
C VAL A 24 -2.41 3.81 4.04
N CYS A 25 -3.15 4.74 3.43
CA CYS A 25 -3.20 6.14 3.87
C CYS A 25 -3.75 6.28 5.30
N ILE A 26 -4.85 5.60 5.63
CA ILE A 26 -5.45 5.65 6.98
C ILE A 26 -4.48 5.12 8.04
N ILE A 27 -3.82 3.99 7.76
CA ILE A 27 -2.80 3.42 8.65
C ILE A 27 -1.65 4.40 8.86
N THR A 28 -1.20 5.05 7.79
CA THR A 28 -0.10 6.03 7.84
C THR A 28 -0.47 7.25 8.69
N ILE A 29 -1.67 7.79 8.52
CA ILE A 29 -2.18 8.90 9.35
C ILE A 29 -2.24 8.48 10.82
N ARG A 30 -2.73 7.27 11.11
CA ARG A 30 -2.79 6.75 12.48
C ARG A 30 -1.41 6.61 13.11
N LEU A 31 -0.43 6.11 12.37
CA LEU A 31 0.97 6.00 12.83
C LEU A 31 1.57 7.39 13.11
N SER A 32 1.27 8.37 12.25
CA SER A 32 1.71 9.75 12.45
C SER A 32 1.08 10.39 13.68
N ILE A 33 -0.20 10.14 13.98
CA ILE A 33 -0.87 10.62 15.20
C ILE A 33 -0.24 10.02 16.46
N LEU A 34 0.19 8.75 16.38
CA LEU A 34 0.90 8.06 17.47
C LEU A 34 2.36 8.51 17.64
N GLY A 35 2.85 9.44 16.81
CA GLY A 35 4.23 9.92 16.86
C GLY A 35 5.27 8.93 16.31
N ILE A 36 4.83 7.89 15.62
CA ILE A 36 5.71 6.90 15.00
C ILE A 36 6.18 7.47 13.65
N THR A 37 7.47 7.78 13.56
CA THR A 37 8.07 8.42 12.37
C THR A 37 8.76 7.42 11.44
N SER A 38 9.14 6.25 11.96
CA SER A 38 9.75 5.16 11.19
C SER A 38 9.26 3.79 11.66
N TYR A 39 9.24 2.81 10.76
CA TYR A 39 9.03 1.41 11.10
C TYR A 39 10.27 0.59 10.76
N LEU A 40 10.49 -0.47 11.54
CA LEU A 40 11.60 -1.39 11.34
C LEU A 40 11.21 -2.38 10.24
N TYR A 41 11.91 -2.30 9.11
CA TYR A 41 11.79 -3.27 8.03
C TYR A 41 12.92 -4.29 8.15
N TYR A 42 12.56 -5.57 8.24
CA TYR A 42 13.53 -6.65 8.26
C TYR A 42 13.76 -7.16 6.83
N ASP A 43 14.92 -6.85 6.26
CA ASP A 43 15.35 -7.43 4.99
C ASP A 43 16.19 -8.69 5.26
N PRO A 44 15.65 -9.90 5.04
CA PRO A 44 16.38 -11.15 5.30
C PRO A 44 17.60 -11.34 4.38
N LYS A 45 17.76 -10.53 3.31
CA LYS A 45 18.93 -10.59 2.41
C LYS A 45 20.07 -9.69 2.86
N ARG A 46 19.82 -8.70 3.72
CA ARG A 46 20.85 -7.84 4.31
C ARG A 46 21.02 -8.23 5.78
N TYR A 47 22.08 -8.99 6.06
CA TYR A 47 22.48 -9.41 7.41
C TYR A 47 22.91 -8.24 8.35
N GLU A 48 22.64 -6.98 8.00
CA GLU A 48 23.13 -5.79 8.71
C GLU A 48 22.10 -5.16 9.67
N GLY A 49 20.95 -5.82 9.87
CA GLY A 49 19.95 -5.40 10.85
C GLY A 49 18.78 -4.62 10.25
N PRO A 50 17.82 -4.22 11.09
CA PRO A 50 16.56 -3.67 10.62
C PRO A 50 16.75 -2.26 10.04
N ILE A 51 16.17 -2.04 8.85
CA ILE A 51 16.23 -0.76 8.16
C ILE A 51 15.06 0.10 8.62
N HIS A 52 15.34 1.31 9.09
CA HIS A 52 14.30 2.29 9.43
C HIS A 52 13.75 2.90 8.15
N ILE A 53 12.50 2.57 7.82
CA ILE A 53 11.79 3.20 6.70
C ILE A 53 10.91 4.31 7.25
N PRO A 54 11.00 5.55 6.73
CA PRO A 54 10.14 6.63 7.17
C PRO A 54 8.68 6.32 6.83
N VAL A 55 7.77 6.66 7.74
CA VAL A 55 6.32 6.46 7.57
C VAL A 55 5.78 7.19 6.33
N VAL A 56 6.46 8.27 5.89
CA VAL A 56 6.21 8.96 4.62
C VAL A 56 6.31 8.03 3.40
N GLY A 57 7.17 7.01 3.44
CA GLY A 57 7.26 6.00 2.38
C GLY A 57 5.95 5.23 2.19
N ASN A 58 5.24 4.96 3.28
CA ASN A 58 3.94 4.29 3.25
C ASN A 58 2.86 5.20 2.63
N TYR A 59 2.93 6.51 2.88
CA TYR A 59 2.07 7.49 2.20
C TYR A 59 2.29 7.49 0.68
N ILE A 60 3.55 7.50 0.23
CA ILE A 60 3.90 7.48 -1.19
C ILE A 60 3.40 6.21 -1.86
N ILE A 61 3.52 5.06 -1.20
CA ILE A 61 3.01 3.76 -1.70
C ILE A 61 1.48 3.80 -1.79
N GLY A 62 0.79 4.31 -0.77
CA GLY A 62 -0.68 4.42 -0.75
C GLY A 62 -1.21 5.32 -1.85
N VAL A 63 -0.66 6.53 -1.98
CA VAL A 63 -1.02 7.49 -3.03
C VAL A 63 -0.65 6.97 -4.41
N GLY A 64 0.51 6.32 -4.56
CA GLY A 64 0.94 5.70 -5.81
C GLY A 64 0.00 4.57 -6.25
N ALA A 65 -0.44 3.73 -5.32
CA ALA A 65 -1.42 2.67 -5.59
C ALA A 65 -2.76 3.24 -6.03
N MET A 66 -3.24 4.32 -5.40
CA MET A 66 -4.44 5.04 -5.82
C MET A 66 -4.27 5.64 -7.22
N ALA A 67 -3.18 6.35 -7.48
CA ALA A 67 -2.91 6.99 -8.77
C ALA A 67 -2.79 5.98 -9.92
N LEU A 68 -2.12 4.84 -9.68
CA LEU A 68 -2.01 3.74 -10.65
C LEU A 68 -3.36 3.06 -10.91
N SER A 69 -4.25 3.03 -9.90
CA SER A 69 -5.60 2.48 -10.04
C SER A 69 -6.48 3.38 -10.90
N PHE A 70 -6.31 4.70 -10.83
CA PHE A 70 -7.01 5.67 -11.67
C PHE A 70 -6.47 5.76 -13.10
N ARG A 71 -5.15 5.66 -13.31
CA ARG A 71 -4.53 5.81 -14.64
C ARG A 71 -4.85 4.67 -15.62
N ARG A 72 -5.44 3.57 -15.14
CA ARG A 72 -5.80 2.37 -15.94
C ARG A 72 -7.30 2.12 -16.01
N SER A 73 -8.13 3.03 -15.49
CA SER A 73 -9.59 3.07 -15.74
C SER A 73 -9.89 3.89 -16.99
#